data_AF-A0A951T558-F1
#
_entry.id   AF-A0A951T558-F1
#
_cell.length_a   1.000
_cell.length_b   1.000
_cell.length_c   1.000
_cell.angle_alpha   90.00
_cell.angle_beta   90.00
_cell.angle_gamma   90.00
#
_symmetry.space_group_name_H-M   'P 1'
#
loop_
_entity.id
_entity.type
_entity.pdbx_description
1 polymer ?
#
loop_
_entity_poly.entity_id
_entity_poly.type
_entity_poly.pdbx_seq_one_letter_code
_entity_poly.pdbx_strand_id
1 'polypeptide(L)'
;MSAAAGSPFGGAQIWQPALDRNAEIFSGMVPGAAVGFVARSGSGLQPGKHVGGLEQAGGSGEMLVWEMGEHGMRAQLRTYTGFQQGGIDLLFVAEEAAIAAMHGARDGELLSQVKRLIRSGAIMFYVMRTKYELQDAGYEDFLDTLGLAFLGACR
;
A
#
# COMPACT_ATOMS: atom_id res chain seq x y z
N MET A 1 13.46 5.14 26.51
CA MET A 1 12.58 6.30 26.32
C MET A 1 11.96 6.16 24.94
N SER A 2 10.73 5.65 24.86
CA SER A 2 10.02 5.55 23.58
C SER A 2 9.53 6.94 23.23
N ALA A 3 10.10 7.56 22.20
CA ALA A 3 9.48 8.73 21.62
C ALA A 3 8.06 8.31 21.23
N ALA A 4 7.04 9.07 21.62
CA ALA A 4 5.75 9.01 20.97
C ALA A 4 5.99 9.48 19.53
N ALA A 5 6.46 8.57 18.69
CA ALA A 5 6.62 8.82 17.27
C ALA A 5 5.21 9.12 16.76
N GLY A 6 5.02 10.33 16.22
CA GLY A 6 3.79 10.65 15.52
C GLY A 6 3.51 9.59 14.46
N SER A 7 2.23 9.43 14.12
CA SER A 7 1.78 8.57 13.02
C SER A 7 2.73 8.73 11.82
N PRO A 8 3.37 7.67 11.32
CA PRO A 8 4.29 7.77 10.18
C PRO A 8 3.57 8.30 8.94
N PHE A 9 2.26 8.08 8.84
CA PHE A 9 1.42 8.54 7.74
C PHE A 9 0.74 9.89 7.98
N GLY A 10 0.89 10.51 9.15
CA GLY A 10 0.09 11.68 9.52
C GLY A 10 -1.42 11.36 9.48
N GLY A 11 -2.27 12.39 9.32
CA GLY A 11 -3.72 12.18 9.20
C GLY A 11 -4.14 11.67 7.81
N ALA A 12 -5.15 10.79 7.73
CA ALA A 12 -5.67 10.27 6.45
C ALA A 12 -6.02 11.37 5.43
N GLN A 13 -6.49 12.52 5.91
CA GLN A 13 -6.99 13.63 5.10
C GLN A 13 -5.92 14.26 4.20
N ILE A 14 -4.63 14.13 4.56
CA ILE A 14 -3.54 14.68 3.75
C ILE A 14 -3.34 13.88 2.45
N TRP A 15 -3.74 12.61 2.44
CA TRP A 15 -3.59 11.71 1.30
C TRP A 15 -4.75 11.82 0.31
N GLN A 16 -5.93 12.20 0.79
CA GLN A 16 -7.16 12.23 -0.01
C GLN A 16 -7.02 13.08 -1.30
N PRO A 17 -6.45 14.30 -1.28
CA PRO A 17 -6.32 15.10 -2.51
C PRO A 17 -5.48 14.42 -3.60
N ALA A 18 -4.48 13.63 -3.21
CA ALA A 18 -3.68 12.88 -4.17
C ALA A 18 -4.47 11.71 -4.77
N LEU A 19 -5.32 11.05 -3.97
CA LEU A 19 -6.20 9.98 -4.46
C LEU A 19 -7.28 10.52 -5.41
N ASP A 20 -7.92 11.63 -5.04
CA ASP A 20 -8.97 12.27 -5.85
C ASP A 20 -8.44 12.67 -7.24
N ARG A 21 -7.21 13.19 -7.31
CA ARG A 21 -6.56 13.56 -8.58
C ARG A 21 -6.21 12.38 -9.47
N ASN A 22 -6.02 11.20 -8.87
CA ASN A 22 -5.69 9.97 -9.57
C ASN A 22 -6.92 9.04 -9.69
N ALA A 23 -8.14 9.56 -9.51
CA ALA A 23 -9.37 8.77 -9.47
C ALA A 23 -9.56 7.85 -10.70
N GLU A 24 -9.14 8.30 -11.89
CA GLU A 24 -9.24 7.53 -13.13
C GLU A 24 -8.51 6.18 -13.04
N ILE A 25 -7.34 6.14 -12.40
CA ILE A 25 -6.52 4.92 -12.24
C ILE A 25 -7.22 3.87 -11.37
N PHE A 26 -8.14 4.32 -10.51
CA PHE A 26 -8.91 3.43 -9.65
C PHE A 26 -10.29 3.10 -10.22
N SER A 27 -10.69 3.69 -11.35
CA SER A 27 -12.08 3.64 -11.84
C SER A 27 -12.59 2.24 -12.17
N GLY A 28 -11.70 1.29 -12.47
CA GLY A 28 -12.05 -0.12 -12.66
C GLY A 28 -12.25 -0.90 -11.36
N MET A 29 -11.78 -0.41 -10.22
CA MET A 29 -11.79 -1.16 -8.96
C MET A 29 -13.18 -1.27 -8.35
N VAL A 30 -13.52 -2.44 -7.81
CA VAL A 30 -14.81 -2.67 -7.15
C VAL A 30 -14.85 -2.07 -5.73
N PRO A 31 -16.03 -1.64 -5.22
CA PRO A 31 -16.16 -1.22 -3.83
C PRO A 31 -15.64 -2.27 -2.84
N GLY A 32 -14.87 -1.83 -1.84
CA GLY A 32 -14.20 -2.69 -0.86
C GLY A 32 -12.81 -3.17 -1.29
N ALA A 33 -12.41 -2.98 -2.55
CA ALA A 33 -11.03 -3.23 -2.97
C ALA A 33 -10.09 -2.30 -2.20
N ALA A 34 -9.09 -2.88 -1.52
CA ALA A 34 -8.27 -2.14 -0.58
C ALA A 34 -6.76 -2.43 -0.70
N VAL A 35 -5.99 -1.34 -0.64
CA VAL A 35 -4.53 -1.35 -0.62
C VAL A 35 -4.03 -0.80 0.70
N GLY A 36 -3.17 -1.54 1.40
CA GLY A 36 -2.56 -1.11 2.66
C GLY A 36 -1.11 -0.68 2.50
N PHE A 37 -0.68 0.33 3.25
CA PHE A 37 0.71 0.74 3.43
C PHE A 37 1.07 0.66 4.90
N VAL A 38 2.19 0.01 5.23
CA VAL A 38 2.74 -0.05 6.58
C VAL A 38 4.23 0.33 6.59
N ALA A 39 4.69 0.91 7.69
CA ALA A 39 6.11 1.13 7.90
C ALA A 39 6.84 -0.22 8.09
N ARG A 40 8.06 -0.33 7.55
CA ARG A 40 8.90 -1.52 7.66
C ARG A 40 9.11 -1.92 9.12
N SER A 41 9.36 -0.96 10.00
CA SER A 41 9.50 -1.18 11.45
C SER A 41 8.25 -1.80 12.10
N GLY A 42 7.04 -1.47 11.63
CA GLY A 42 5.76 -1.99 12.14
C GLY A 42 5.27 -3.27 11.46
N SER A 43 5.86 -3.64 10.31
CA SER A 43 5.39 -4.76 9.48
C SER A 43 5.58 -6.15 10.08
N GLY A 44 6.49 -6.30 11.06
CA GLY A 44 6.89 -7.59 11.63
C GLY A 44 7.81 -8.41 10.71
N LEU A 45 8.19 -7.88 9.55
CA LEU A 45 9.13 -8.53 8.63
C LEU A 45 10.56 -8.47 9.16
N GLN A 46 11.18 -9.64 9.30
CA GLN A 46 12.59 -9.72 9.61
C GLN A 46 13.43 -9.78 8.32
N PRO A 47 14.60 -9.10 8.28
CA PRO A 47 15.55 -9.24 7.18
C PRO A 47 15.87 -10.72 6.91
N GLY A 48 15.78 -11.14 5.64
CA GLY A 48 16.15 -12.50 5.21
C GLY A 48 15.09 -13.60 5.41
N LYS A 49 13.90 -13.31 5.97
CA LYS A 49 12.81 -14.30 5.99
C LYS A 49 12.00 -14.26 4.70
N HIS A 50 11.85 -15.42 4.06
CA HIS A 50 11.00 -15.61 2.88
C HIS A 50 9.51 -15.43 3.21
N VAL A 51 8.71 -15.23 2.17
CA VAL A 51 7.24 -15.04 2.15
C VAL A 51 6.49 -16.05 3.06
N GLY A 52 6.99 -17.28 3.22
CA GLY A 52 6.40 -18.27 4.13
C GLY A 52 6.42 -17.90 5.63
N GLY A 53 7.17 -16.86 6.02
CA GLY A 53 7.16 -16.32 7.39
C GLY A 53 6.16 -15.18 7.62
N LEU A 54 5.46 -14.72 6.59
CA LEU A 54 4.51 -13.59 6.67
C LEU A 54 3.30 -13.91 7.56
N GLU A 55 2.79 -15.15 7.50
CA GLU A 55 1.65 -15.59 8.31
C GLU A 55 1.96 -15.61 9.81
N GLN A 56 3.24 -15.70 10.17
CA GLN A 56 3.75 -15.70 11.54
C GLN A 56 4.38 -14.36 11.93
N ALA A 57 4.41 -13.38 11.02
CA ALA A 57 4.92 -12.06 11.31
C ALA A 57 3.90 -11.31 12.18
N GLY A 58 4.17 -11.24 13.49
CA GLY A 58 3.37 -10.52 14.49
C GLY A 58 3.50 -9.00 14.39
N GLY A 59 3.43 -8.46 13.17
CA GLY A 59 3.51 -7.03 12.92
C GLY A 59 2.37 -6.29 13.60
N SER A 60 2.67 -5.12 14.15
CA SER A 60 1.69 -4.24 14.75
C SER A 60 2.07 -2.78 14.52
N GLY A 61 1.07 -1.95 14.27
CA GLY A 61 1.31 -0.53 14.02
C GLY A 61 0.14 0.13 13.32
N GLU A 62 0.43 1.25 12.68
CA GLU A 62 -0.54 1.97 11.86
C GLU A 62 -0.42 1.54 10.40
N MET A 63 -1.57 1.47 9.72
CA MET A 63 -1.68 1.23 8.30
C MET A 63 -2.48 2.35 7.65
N LEU A 64 -1.90 2.96 6.61
CA LEU A 64 -2.67 3.77 5.69
C LEU A 64 -3.36 2.85 4.69
N VAL A 65 -4.68 2.93 4.60
CA VAL A 65 -5.49 2.16 3.67
C VAL A 65 -6.07 3.08 2.62
N TRP A 66 -5.92 2.69 1.36
CA TRP A 66 -6.66 3.24 0.24
C TRP A 66 -7.73 2.21 -0.11
N GLU A 67 -8.98 2.53 0.16
CA GLU A 67 -10.11 1.65 -0.08
C GLU A 67 -11.07 2.29 -1.07
N MET A 68 -11.48 1.52 -2.08
CA MET A 68 -12.50 1.93 -3.02
C MET A 68 -13.86 1.99 -2.32
N GLY A 69 -14.43 3.18 -2.21
CA GLY A 69 -15.81 3.39 -1.77
C GLY A 69 -16.74 3.63 -2.94
N GLU A 70 -18.02 3.85 -2.66
CA GLU A 70 -19.04 4.14 -3.69
C GLU A 70 -18.77 5.41 -4.51
N HIS A 71 -17.98 6.34 -3.97
CA HIS A 71 -17.70 7.66 -4.54
C HIS A 71 -16.23 7.86 -4.92
N GLY A 72 -15.46 6.76 -5.02
CA GLY A 72 -14.04 6.78 -5.34
C GLY A 72 -13.15 6.29 -4.19
N MET A 73 -11.84 6.38 -4.43
CA MET A 73 -10.80 5.88 -3.53
C MET A 73 -10.67 6.77 -2.27
N ARG A 74 -10.70 6.16 -1.08
CA ARG A 74 -10.65 6.89 0.21
C ARG A 74 -9.43 6.50 1.02
N ALA A 75 -8.75 7.51 1.55
CA ALA A 75 -7.68 7.30 2.53
C ALA A 75 -8.26 7.08 3.94
N GLN A 76 -7.76 6.08 4.64
CA GLN A 76 -8.12 5.77 6.03
C GLN A 76 -6.87 5.36 6.81
N LEU A 77 -6.84 5.63 8.12
CA LEU A 77 -5.86 5.01 9.02
C LEU A 77 -6.54 3.87 9.75
N ARG A 78 -5.89 2.72 9.76
CA ARG A 78 -6.32 1.53 10.51
C ARG A 78 -5.18 1.00 11.35
N THR A 79 -5.51 0.22 12.37
CA THR A 79 -4.52 -0.56 13.09
C THR A 79 -4.12 -1.77 12.24
N TYR A 80 -2.82 -1.96 12.05
CA TYR A 80 -2.24 -3.17 11.51
C TYR A 80 -1.97 -4.16 12.64
N THR A 81 -2.39 -5.41 12.46
CA THR A 81 -2.18 -6.51 13.42
C THR A 81 -1.64 -7.77 12.74
N GLY A 82 -1.02 -7.61 11.57
CA GLY A 82 -0.48 -8.69 10.75
C GLY A 82 -1.23 -8.89 9.44
N PHE A 83 -0.63 -9.69 8.56
CA PHE A 83 -1.00 -9.82 7.15
C PHE A 83 -2.44 -10.31 6.92
N GLN A 84 -2.93 -11.23 7.75
CA GLN A 84 -4.22 -11.89 7.54
C GLN A 84 -5.43 -11.08 8.06
N GLN A 85 -5.20 -10.02 8.82
CA GLN A 85 -6.26 -9.32 9.58
C GLN A 85 -6.60 -7.92 9.03
N GLY A 86 -5.93 -7.48 7.95
CA GLY A 86 -6.04 -6.11 7.45
C GLY A 86 -7.23 -5.81 6.53
N GLY A 87 -7.88 -6.85 5.98
CA GLY A 87 -8.94 -6.67 4.97
C GLY A 87 -8.45 -5.93 3.72
N ILE A 88 -7.21 -6.19 3.30
CA ILE A 88 -6.56 -5.59 2.14
C ILE A 88 -6.21 -6.67 1.12
N ASP A 89 -6.20 -6.30 -0.16
CA ASP A 89 -5.84 -7.20 -1.26
C ASP A 89 -4.35 -7.10 -1.62
N LEU A 90 -3.76 -5.93 -1.35
CA LEU A 90 -2.34 -5.63 -1.56
C LEU A 90 -1.77 -4.94 -0.32
N LEU A 91 -0.63 -5.41 0.16
CA LEU A 91 0.13 -4.74 1.21
C LEU A 91 1.45 -4.20 0.66
N PHE A 92 1.69 -2.92 0.84
CA PHE A 92 2.96 -2.24 0.63
C PHE A 92 3.67 -2.03 1.96
N VAL A 93 4.89 -2.55 2.08
CA VAL A 93 5.78 -2.33 3.21
C VAL A 93 6.84 -1.33 2.79
N ALA A 94 6.79 -0.15 3.38
CA ALA A 94 7.63 0.98 3.01
C ALA A 94 8.68 1.26 4.10
N GLU A 95 9.91 1.52 3.68
CA GLU A 95 10.89 2.13 4.57
C GLU A 95 10.41 3.51 5.05
N GLU A 96 10.83 3.93 6.24
CA GLU A 96 10.40 5.19 6.84
C GLU A 96 10.77 6.40 5.97
N ALA A 97 11.94 6.34 5.32
CA ALA A 97 12.36 7.33 4.33
C ALA A 97 11.48 7.33 3.07
N ALA A 98 10.94 6.16 2.67
CA ALA A 98 10.00 6.05 1.56
C ALA A 98 8.65 6.70 1.91
N ILE A 99 8.16 6.50 3.13
CA ILE A 99 6.95 7.17 3.63
C ILE A 99 7.15 8.69 3.65
N ALA A 100 8.29 9.16 4.16
CA ALA A 100 8.62 10.60 4.14
C ALA A 100 8.68 11.15 2.70
N ALA A 101 9.21 10.38 1.75
CA ALA A 101 9.23 10.76 0.33
C ALA A 101 7.82 10.79 -0.29
N MET A 102 6.90 9.91 0.14
CA MET A 102 5.50 9.94 -0.29
C MET A 102 4.80 11.21 0.23
N HIS A 103 5.04 11.62 1.48
CA HIS A 103 4.53 12.89 2.02
C HIS A 103 5.04 14.10 1.23
N GLY A 104 6.33 14.07 0.85
CA GLY A 104 6.96 15.14 0.08
C GLY A 104 6.66 15.11 -1.41
N ALA A 105 5.87 14.14 -1.89
CA ALA A 105 5.52 14.06 -3.29
C ALA A 105 4.71 15.30 -3.69
N ARG A 106 5.07 15.88 -4.83
CA ARG A 106 4.30 17.00 -5.37
C ARG A 106 2.91 16.53 -5.76
N ASP A 107 2.00 17.47 -5.74
CA ASP A 107 0.70 17.44 -6.37
C ASP A 107 0.66 16.62 -7.68
N GLY A 108 -0.02 15.48 -7.67
CA GLY A 108 -0.16 14.58 -8.83
C GLY A 108 0.99 13.58 -9.03
N GLU A 109 2.09 13.67 -8.29
CA GLU A 109 3.26 12.78 -8.46
C GLU A 109 3.26 11.58 -7.51
N LEU A 110 2.28 11.44 -6.61
CA LEU A 110 2.26 10.39 -5.58
C LEU A 110 2.44 8.98 -6.17
N LEU A 111 1.64 8.58 -7.17
CA LEU A 111 1.75 7.24 -7.76
C LEU A 111 3.07 7.03 -8.52
N SER A 112 3.57 8.08 -9.18
CA SER A 112 4.91 8.06 -9.80
C SER A 112 6.02 7.88 -8.76
N GLN A 113 5.88 8.53 -7.59
CA GLN A 113 6.80 8.37 -6.46
C GLN A 113 6.74 6.94 -5.90
N VAL A 114 5.54 6.38 -5.69
CA VAL A 114 5.36 5.00 -5.25
C VAL A 114 6.00 4.02 -6.24
N LYS A 115 5.78 4.18 -7.54
CA LYS A 115 6.44 3.40 -8.60
C LYS A 115 7.97 3.44 -8.50
N ARG A 116 8.56 4.62 -8.30
CA ARG A 116 10.02 4.78 -8.13
C ARG A 116 10.52 4.02 -6.90
N LEU A 117 9.81 4.14 -5.77
CA LEU A 117 10.17 3.51 -4.50
C LEU A 117 10.05 1.97 -4.54
N ILE A 118 9.08 1.44 -5.29
CA ILE A 118 8.98 0.00 -5.57
C ILE A 118 10.20 -0.46 -6.38
N ARG A 119 10.53 0.25 -7.47
CA ARG A 119 11.67 -0.09 -8.33
C ARG A 119 13.02 -0.03 -7.60
N SER A 120 13.17 0.85 -6.61
CA SER A 120 14.39 0.95 -5.80
C SER A 120 14.44 -0.06 -4.64
N GLY A 121 13.38 -0.84 -4.41
CA GLY A 121 13.28 -1.76 -3.28
C GLY A 121 12.98 -1.09 -1.93
N ALA A 122 12.71 0.22 -1.93
CA ALA A 122 12.35 0.95 -0.71
C ALA A 122 10.87 0.72 -0.30
N ILE A 123 10.07 0.22 -1.24
CA ILE A 123 8.75 -0.37 -0.98
C ILE A 123 8.76 -1.80 -1.51
N MET A 124 8.46 -2.75 -0.63
CA MET A 124 8.13 -4.12 -1.00
C MET A 124 6.61 -4.28 -1.03
N PHE A 125 6.08 -5.12 -1.92
CA PHE A 125 4.65 -5.38 -1.96
C PHE A 125 4.36 -6.87 -1.84
N TYR A 126 3.21 -7.18 -1.27
CA TYR A 126 2.69 -8.53 -1.05
C TYR A 126 1.27 -8.58 -1.57
N VAL A 127 0.96 -9.66 -2.28
CA VAL A 127 -0.36 -9.89 -2.84
C VAL A 127 -1.12 -10.87 -1.95
N MET A 128 -2.28 -10.46 -1.45
CA MET A 128 -3.11 -11.25 -0.54
C MET A 128 -4.23 -12.01 -1.26
N ARG A 129 -4.40 -11.72 -2.55
CA ARG A 129 -5.38 -12.34 -3.45
C ARG A 129 -4.68 -13.06 -4.60
N THR A 130 -5.35 -13.99 -5.23
CA THR A 130 -4.89 -14.57 -6.48
C THR A 130 -4.93 -13.52 -7.60
N LYS A 131 -4.17 -13.78 -8.69
CA LYS A 131 -4.19 -12.92 -9.88
C LYS A 131 -5.61 -12.74 -10.44
N TYR A 132 -6.40 -13.82 -10.50
CA TYR A 132 -7.77 -13.77 -11.01
C TYR A 132 -8.68 -12.91 -10.13
N GLU A 133 -8.59 -13.06 -8.81
CA GLU A 133 -9.35 -12.22 -7.88
C GLU A 133 -9.00 -10.74 -8.00
N LEU A 134 -7.72 -10.39 -8.22
CA LEU A 134 -7.33 -9.01 -8.48
C LEU A 134 -7.87 -8.48 -9.81
N GLN A 135 -8.00 -9.35 -10.81
CA GLN A 135 -8.52 -8.97 -12.13
C GLN A 135 -10.01 -8.69 -12.03
N ASP A 136 -10.75 -9.61 -11.41
CA ASP A 136 -12.18 -9.47 -11.15
C ASP A 136 -12.48 -8.26 -10.25
N ALA A 137 -11.54 -7.90 -9.36
CA ALA A 137 -11.63 -6.71 -8.53
C ALA A 137 -11.14 -5.41 -9.22
N GLY A 138 -10.67 -5.47 -10.47
CA GLY A 138 -10.36 -4.30 -11.30
C GLY A 138 -9.01 -3.63 -11.04
N TYR A 139 -8.01 -4.36 -10.55
CA TYR A 139 -6.69 -3.81 -10.22
C TYR A 139 -5.75 -3.55 -11.41
N GLU A 140 -6.18 -3.84 -12.64
CA GLU A 140 -5.32 -3.84 -13.83
C GLU A 140 -4.60 -2.50 -14.05
N ASP A 141 -5.37 -1.41 -14.18
CA ASP A 141 -4.82 -0.07 -14.45
C ASP A 141 -3.95 0.46 -13.30
N PHE A 142 -4.35 0.17 -12.05
CA PHE A 142 -3.57 0.52 -10.87
C PHE A 142 -2.21 -0.18 -10.85
N LEU A 143 -2.19 -1.49 -11.07
CA LEU A 143 -0.95 -2.26 -11.06
C LEU A 143 -0.04 -1.91 -12.24
N ASP A 144 -0.60 -1.67 -13.43
CA ASP A 144 0.17 -1.22 -14.59
C ASP A 144 0.80 0.15 -14.36
N THR A 145 0.05 1.09 -13.76
CA THR A 145 0.57 2.40 -13.35
C THR A 145 1.80 2.25 -12.45
N LEU A 146 1.76 1.33 -11.48
CA LEU A 146 2.88 1.04 -10.58
C LEU A 146 4.03 0.25 -11.24
N GLY A 147 3.90 -0.15 -12.51
CA GLY A 147 4.88 -0.95 -13.22
C GLY A 147 4.94 -2.39 -12.73
N LEU A 148 3.87 -2.87 -12.10
CA LEU A 148 3.71 -4.23 -11.58
C LEU A 148 2.99 -5.12 -12.61
N ALA A 149 3.42 -5.00 -13.88
CA ALA A 149 2.81 -5.60 -15.07
C ALA A 149 2.08 -6.90 -14.75
N PHE A 150 0.75 -6.81 -14.77
CA PHE A 150 -0.27 -7.63 -14.10
C PHE A 150 0.17 -9.06 -13.73
N LEU A 151 1.06 -9.09 -12.73
CA LEU A 151 1.69 -10.22 -12.05
C LEU A 151 2.28 -11.31 -12.98
N GLY A 152 2.98 -10.88 -14.05
CA GLY A 152 3.71 -11.79 -14.93
C GLY A 152 4.58 -11.11 -16.00
N ALA A 153 5.81 -10.76 -15.63
CA ALA A 153 6.99 -10.99 -16.47
C ALA A 153 8.21 -11.20 -15.54
N CYS A 154 8.39 -12.44 -15.06
CA CYS A 154 9.74 -12.88 -14.71
C CYS A 154 10.58 -12.71 -15.98
N ARG A 155 11.65 -11.94 -15.88
CA ARG A 155 12.77 -11.99 -16.82
C ARG A 155 13.99 -12.39 -16.01
#